data_AF-A0A0R3RY27-F1
#
_entry.id   AF-A0A0R3RY27-F1
#
_cell.length_a   1.000
_cell.length_b   1.000
_cell.length_c   1.000
_cell.angle_alpha   90.00
_cell.angle_beta   90.00
_cell.angle_gamma   90.00
#
_symmetry.space_group_name_H-M   'P 1'
#
loop_
_entity.id
_entity.type
_entity.pdbx_description
1 polymer ?
#
loop_
_entity_poly.entity_id
_entity_poly.type
_entity_poly.pdbx_seq_one_letter_code
_entity_poly.pdbx_strand_id
1 'polypeptide(L)'
;MQRDSILSGSSHQRSLSSVTPATITGHGRLDPLSLGVVGMDNRQAVVIDVGAVLTKVGYAGEFVPRAIVRTELLDDRTGETIKVLDDTLSEQELYYRLVKFFRELFFR
;
A
#
# COMPACT_ATOMS: atom_id res chain seq x y z
N MET A 1 62.18 18.57 33.09
CA MET A 1 62.23 18.17 31.67
C MET A 1 61.60 16.80 31.53
N GLN A 2 61.12 16.47 30.32
CA GLN A 2 60.48 15.20 29.92
C GLN A 2 59.10 14.89 30.54
N ARG A 3 58.30 14.15 29.75
CA ARG A 3 56.87 13.85 29.88
C ARG A 3 56.64 12.34 29.67
N ASP A 4 55.37 11.93 29.63
CA ASP A 4 54.85 10.63 29.16
C ASP A 4 55.05 9.49 30.19
N SER A 5 54.22 8.45 30.35
CA SER A 5 52.94 7.97 29.78
C SER A 5 52.32 6.98 30.80
N ILE A 6 51.04 6.57 30.85
CA ILE A 6 49.81 6.81 30.06
C ILE A 6 48.60 6.56 31.02
N LEU A 7 47.37 7.02 30.72
CA LEU A 7 46.13 6.59 31.41
C LEU A 7 45.31 5.66 30.51
N SER A 8 44.90 4.51 31.05
CA SER A 8 44.03 3.56 30.36
C SER A 8 42.58 4.05 30.35
N GLY A 9 42.06 4.37 29.15
CA GLY A 9 40.66 4.72 28.94
C GLY A 9 40.02 3.79 27.92
N SER A 10 39.01 3.02 28.34
CA SER A 10 38.26 2.13 27.45
C SER A 10 37.49 2.93 26.40
N SER A 11 37.78 2.67 25.13
CA SER A 11 37.16 3.39 24.02
C SER A 11 35.73 2.91 23.76
N HIS A 12 34.75 3.81 23.98
CA HIS A 12 33.43 3.65 23.39
C HIS A 12 33.52 3.80 21.87
N GLN A 13 33.50 2.69 21.13
CA GLN A 13 33.27 2.71 19.68
C GLN A 13 31.86 3.25 19.39
N ARG A 14 31.76 4.48 18.92
CA ARG A 14 30.56 4.95 18.19
C ARG A 14 30.70 4.49 16.74
N SER A 15 29.88 3.53 16.33
CA SER A 15 29.75 3.17 14.92
C SER A 15 29.16 4.35 14.15
N LEU A 16 29.94 4.92 13.24
CA LEU A 16 29.47 5.92 12.29
C LEU A 16 28.71 5.22 11.15
N SER A 17 27.49 5.64 10.88
CA SER A 17 26.71 5.16 9.74
C SER A 17 27.27 5.74 8.44
N SER A 18 27.92 4.90 7.64
CA SER A 18 28.33 5.26 6.28
C SER A 18 27.11 5.32 5.36
N VAL A 19 26.73 6.52 4.93
CA VAL A 19 25.74 6.70 3.85
C VAL A 19 26.41 6.35 2.53
N THR A 20 26.19 5.13 2.06
CA THR A 20 26.57 4.70 0.71
C THR A 20 25.48 5.13 -0.30
N PRO A 21 25.80 5.92 -1.34
CA PRO A 21 24.86 6.22 -2.42
C PRO A 21 24.58 4.94 -3.23
N ALA A 22 23.31 4.68 -3.53
CA ALA A 22 22.90 3.48 -4.26
C ALA A 22 23.27 3.58 -5.75
N THR A 23 24.19 2.73 -6.21
CA THR A 23 24.51 2.59 -7.63
C THR A 23 23.36 1.92 -8.38
N ILE A 24 22.82 2.58 -9.39
CA ILE A 24 21.78 2.00 -10.26
C ILE A 24 22.44 1.01 -11.24
N THR A 25 22.53 -0.25 -10.83
CA THR A 25 22.78 -1.38 -11.74
C THR A 25 21.46 -2.14 -11.96
N GLY A 26 21.13 -2.43 -13.22
CA GLY A 26 19.79 -2.88 -13.61
C GLY A 26 19.30 -4.20 -13.01
N HIS A 27 18.00 -4.48 -13.19
CA HIS A 27 17.15 -5.44 -12.46
C HIS A 27 16.61 -4.86 -11.15
N GLY A 28 15.74 -3.86 -11.30
CA GLY A 28 15.13 -3.10 -10.20
C GLY A 28 14.18 -3.92 -9.33
N ARG A 29 14.74 -4.69 -8.38
CA ARG A 29 14.05 -4.97 -7.12
C ARG A 29 14.12 -3.70 -6.27
N LEU A 30 13.02 -2.97 -6.19
CA LEU A 30 12.84 -1.95 -5.17
C LEU A 30 12.90 -2.65 -3.80
N ASP A 31 13.73 -2.15 -2.90
CA ASP A 31 13.84 -2.69 -1.54
C ASP A 31 12.51 -2.43 -0.80
N PRO A 32 11.84 -3.45 -0.21
CA PRO A 32 10.58 -3.26 0.52
C PRO A 32 10.64 -2.18 1.61
N LEU A 33 11.82 -1.98 2.22
CA LEU A 33 12.06 -0.91 3.19
C LEU A 33 11.92 0.49 2.57
N SER A 34 12.29 0.65 1.30
CA SER A 34 12.14 1.91 0.55
C SER A 34 10.70 2.20 0.13
N LEU A 35 9.83 1.19 0.13
CA LEU A 35 8.37 1.32 -0.07
C LEU A 35 7.60 1.51 1.25
N GLY A 36 8.29 1.57 2.40
CA GLY A 36 7.66 1.64 3.72
C GLY A 36 6.99 0.33 4.17
N VAL A 37 7.23 -0.78 3.47
CA VAL A 37 6.67 -2.10 3.81
C VAL A 37 7.55 -2.77 4.87
N VAL A 38 7.38 -2.34 6.12
CA VAL A 38 8.05 -2.91 7.28
C VAL A 38 7.08 -3.82 8.04
N GLY A 39 7.36 -5.12 8.05
CA GLY A 39 6.75 -6.06 9.01
C GLY A 39 5.33 -6.55 8.71
N MET A 40 4.80 -6.34 7.50
CA MET A 40 3.66 -7.14 7.02
C MET A 40 4.15 -8.55 6.67
N ASP A 41 3.26 -9.55 6.70
CA ASP A 41 3.59 -10.85 6.15
C ASP A 41 3.91 -10.73 4.66
N ASN A 42 4.68 -11.66 4.09
CA ASN A 42 5.18 -11.59 2.69
C ASN A 42 4.06 -11.70 1.61
N ARG A 43 2.80 -11.43 1.96
CA ARG A 43 1.67 -11.32 1.05
C ARG A 43 1.68 -9.95 0.40
N GLN A 44 1.44 -9.92 -0.91
CA GLN A 44 1.34 -8.68 -1.66
C GLN A 44 0.04 -7.96 -1.26
N ALA A 45 0.13 -6.69 -0.84
CA ALA A 45 -1.04 -5.90 -0.49
C ALA A 45 -1.91 -5.62 -1.72
N VAL A 46 -3.24 -5.71 -1.56
CA VAL A 46 -4.20 -5.27 -2.60
C VAL A 46 -4.40 -3.77 -2.49
N VAL A 47 -4.33 -3.08 -3.62
CA VAL A 47 -4.64 -1.66 -3.75
C VAL A 47 -6.00 -1.52 -4.43
N ILE A 48 -6.89 -0.73 -3.83
CA ILE A 48 -8.21 -0.41 -4.37
C ILE A 48 -8.34 1.11 -4.42
N ASP A 49 -8.59 1.65 -5.61
CA ASP A 49 -8.84 3.07 -5.87
C ASP A 49 -10.30 3.21 -6.32
N VAL A 50 -11.17 3.63 -5.40
CA VAL A 50 -12.63 3.70 -5.61
C VAL A 50 -13.01 5.09 -6.11
N GLY A 51 -13.21 5.23 -7.43
CA GLY A 51 -13.76 6.44 -8.05
C GLY A 51 -15.27 6.34 -8.27
N ALA A 52 -15.95 7.48 -8.43
CA ALA A 52 -17.42 7.55 -8.59
C ALA A 52 -17.99 6.84 -9.83
N VAL A 53 -17.16 6.51 -10.83
CA VAL A 53 -17.57 5.81 -12.07
C VAL A 53 -16.78 4.53 -12.30
N LEU A 54 -15.48 4.53 -11.98
CA LEU A 54 -14.58 3.40 -12.15
C LEU A 54 -13.81 3.15 -10.85
N THR A 55 -13.66 1.87 -10.50
CA THR A 55 -12.79 1.40 -9.41
C THR A 55 -11.61 0.65 -10.03
N LYS A 56 -10.38 1.02 -9.64
CA LYS A 56 -9.16 0.33 -10.07
C LYS A 56 -8.70 -0.64 -8.99
N VAL A 57 -8.31 -1.84 -9.36
CA VAL A 57 -7.80 -2.88 -8.44
C VAL A 57 -6.50 -3.45 -8.99
N GLY A 58 -5.51 -3.62 -8.12
CA GLY A 58 -4.26 -4.32 -8.42
C GLY A 58 -3.50 -4.65 -7.14
N TYR A 59 -2.25 -5.06 -7.27
CA TYR A 59 -1.37 -5.23 -6.12
C TYR A 59 -0.36 -4.10 -5.98
N ALA A 60 0.09 -3.86 -4.75
CA ALA A 60 1.17 -2.94 -4.47
C ALA A 60 2.45 -3.36 -5.22
N GLY A 61 3.12 -2.40 -5.85
CA GLY A 61 4.33 -2.60 -6.64
C GLY A 61 4.11 -2.98 -8.12
N GLU A 62 2.87 -3.19 -8.57
CA GLU A 62 2.57 -3.36 -10.01
C GLU A 62 2.51 -2.02 -10.74
N PHE A 63 2.96 -1.98 -12.00
CA PHE A 63 2.96 -0.76 -12.83
C PHE A 63 1.57 -0.36 -13.35
N VAL A 64 0.62 -1.29 -13.37
CA VAL A 64 -0.75 -1.11 -13.87
C VAL A 64 -1.74 -1.85 -12.97
N PRO A 65 -2.98 -1.36 -12.82
CA PRO A 65 -4.02 -2.12 -12.13
C PRO A 65 -4.33 -3.41 -12.92
N ARG A 66 -4.60 -4.50 -12.20
CA ARG A 66 -5.00 -5.79 -12.80
C ARG A 66 -6.43 -5.76 -13.34
N ALA A 67 -7.29 -4.91 -12.78
CA ALA A 67 -8.65 -4.69 -13.25
C ALA A 67 -9.06 -3.22 -13.10
N ILE A 68 -9.88 -2.75 -14.04
CA ILE A 68 -10.62 -1.50 -13.92
C ILE A 68 -12.09 -1.87 -14.13
N VAL A 69 -12.88 -1.82 -13.06
CA VAL A 69 -14.30 -2.17 -13.06
C VAL A 69 -15.14 -0.91 -12.93
N ARG A 70 -16.42 -0.98 -13.30
CA ARG A 70 -17.36 0.11 -13.04
C ARG A 70 -17.76 0.10 -11.57
N THR A 71 -17.96 1.30 -11.01
CA THR A 71 -18.41 1.49 -9.62
C THR A 71 -19.93 1.42 -9.54
N GLU A 72 -20.47 0.31 -10.04
CA GLU A 72 -21.90 0.02 -10.18
C GLU A 72 -22.24 -1.38 -9.65
N LEU A 73 -23.52 -1.58 -9.33
CA LEU A 73 -24.09 -2.78 -8.71
C LEU A 73 -25.38 -3.14 -9.44
N LEU A 74 -25.72 -4.43 -9.46
CA LEU A 74 -27.09 -4.84 -9.76
C LEU A 74 -27.93 -4.72 -8.47
N ASP A 75 -29.07 -4.01 -8.51
CA ASP A 75 -30.03 -4.04 -7.41
C ASP A 75 -30.81 -5.38 -7.42
N ASP A 76 -30.87 -6.05 -6.26
CA ASP A 76 -31.59 -7.33 -6.11
C ASP A 76 -33.12 -7.17 -6.21
N ARG A 77 -33.64 -5.95 -6.02
CA ARG A 77 -35.08 -5.67 -6.02
C ARG A 77 -35.62 -5.29 -7.38
N THR A 78 -34.94 -4.38 -8.07
CA THR A 78 -35.36 -3.86 -9.38
C THR A 78 -34.70 -4.59 -10.55
N GLY A 79 -33.54 -5.22 -10.34
CA GLY A 79 -32.70 -5.73 -11.44
C GLY A 79 -32.01 -4.63 -12.25
N GLU A 80 -32.04 -3.37 -11.79
CA GLU A 80 -31.37 -2.25 -12.46
C GLU A 80 -29.93 -2.09 -12.00
N THR A 81 -29.09 -1.53 -12.88
CA THR A 81 -27.71 -1.19 -12.56
C THR A 81 -27.66 0.18 -11.86
N ILE A 82 -27.32 0.18 -10.57
CA ILE A 82 -27.23 1.37 -9.71
C ILE A 82 -25.78 1.73 -9.39
N LYS A 83 -25.50 3.01 -9.10
CA LYS A 83 -24.17 3.45 -8.65
C LYS A 83 -23.92 3.04 -7.20
N VAL A 84 -22.69 2.63 -6.88
CA VAL A 84 -22.26 2.36 -5.49
C VAL A 84 -22.22 3.66 -4.68
N LEU A 85 -21.66 4.72 -5.28
CA LEU A 85 -21.46 6.03 -4.67
C LEU A 85 -22.44 7.04 -5.28
N ASP A 86 -23.21 7.71 -4.42
CA ASP A 86 -24.14 8.77 -4.78
C ASP A 86 -24.32 9.68 -3.54
N ASP A 87 -24.28 11.00 -3.73
CA ASP A 87 -24.31 11.99 -2.64
C ASP A 87 -25.69 12.08 -1.93
N THR A 88 -26.73 11.46 -2.52
CA THR A 88 -28.09 11.45 -1.98
C THR A 88 -28.40 10.28 -1.03
N LEU A 89 -27.43 9.37 -0.83
CA LEU A 89 -27.65 8.15 -0.04
C LEU A 89 -27.62 8.39 1.47
N SER A 90 -28.40 7.60 2.21
CA SER A 90 -28.18 7.44 3.64
C SER A 90 -26.92 6.61 3.91
N GLU A 91 -26.33 6.82 5.09
CA GLU A 91 -25.16 6.05 5.55
C GLU A 91 -25.40 4.53 5.52
N GLN A 92 -26.62 4.10 5.89
CA GLN A 92 -26.99 2.69 5.93
C GLN A 92 -27.08 2.08 4.52
N GLU A 93 -27.59 2.84 3.55
CA GLU A 93 -27.69 2.42 2.14
C GLU A 93 -26.30 2.39 1.48
N LEU A 94 -25.46 3.41 1.73
CA LEU A 94 -24.07 3.44 1.29
C LEU A 94 -23.27 2.26 1.86
N TYR A 95 -23.42 1.94 3.15
CA TYR A 95 -22.80 0.77 3.77
C TYR A 95 -23.22 -0.54 3.09
N TYR A 96 -24.53 -0.74 2.87
CA TYR A 96 -25.05 -1.92 2.18
C TYR A 96 -24.47 -2.06 0.76
N ARG A 97 -24.45 -0.96 -0.01
CA ARG A 97 -23.86 -0.94 -1.36
C ARG A 97 -22.37 -1.26 -1.36
N LEU A 98 -21.59 -0.66 -0.46
CA LEU A 98 -20.15 -0.92 -0.34
C LEU A 98 -19.88 -2.39 0.01
N VAL A 99 -20.60 -2.95 0.99
CA VAL A 99 -20.46 -4.37 1.37
C VAL A 99 -20.78 -5.29 0.19
N LYS A 100 -21.86 -5.02 -0.55
CA LYS A 100 -22.20 -5.80 -1.76
C LYS A 100 -21.13 -5.67 -2.84
N PHE A 101 -20.65 -4.45 -3.09
CA PHE A 101 -19.65 -4.16 -4.11
C PHE A 101 -18.33 -4.88 -3.84
N PHE A 102 -17.80 -4.80 -2.62
CA PHE A 102 -16.59 -5.54 -2.27
C PHE A 102 -16.79 -7.06 -2.29
N ARG A 103 -18.00 -7.55 -1.98
CA ARG A 103 -18.31 -8.98 -2.09
C ARG A 103 -18.24 -9.45 -3.55
N GLU A 104 -18.82 -8.69 -4.48
CA GLU A 104 -18.74 -8.98 -5.91
C GLU A 104 -17.34 -8.74 -6.50
N LEU A 105 -16.54 -7.85 -5.91
CA LEU A 105 -15.18 -7.55 -6.36
C LEU A 105 -14.18 -8.68 -6.06
N PHE A 106 -14.37 -9.39 -4.95
CA PHE A 106 -13.44 -10.41 -4.45
C PHE A 106 -13.95 -11.86 -4.52
N PHE A 107 -15.27 -12.09 -4.52
CA PHE A 107 -15.88 -13.41 -4.35
C PHE A 107 -16.93 -13.74 -5.44
N ARG A 108 -16.77 -13.17 -6.64
CA ARG A 108 -17.61 -13.51 -7.80
C ARG A 108 -17.33 -14.91 -8.35
#